data_AF-A0A6I2VN55-F1
#
_entry.id   AF-A0A6I2VN55-F1
#
_cell.length_a   1.000
_cell.length_b   1.000
_cell.length_c   1.000
_cell.angle_alpha   90.00
_cell.angle_beta   90.00
_cell.angle_gamma   90.00
#
_symmetry.space_group_name_H-M   'P 1'
#
loop_
_entity.id
_entity.type
_entity.pdbx_description
1 polymer ?
#
loop_
_entity_poly.entity_id
_entity_poly.type
_entity_poly.pdbx_seq_one_letter_code
_entity_poly.pdbx_strand_id
1 'polypeptide(L)'
;MSSASPRRPGRPIGGQLVIDRDHVLDAAERVIKRDGPGASLEAVAVEAGVTKPIVYDRVGGRAELADALAERLADRMIEATEDAIAGETLNQASLSRLVRANLLAVAEHRELFLYVTGGNTEQTAIGRL
;
A
#
# COMPACT_ATOMS: atom_id res chain seq x y z
N MET A 1 -21.91 35.56 -48.97
CA MET A 1 -22.07 35.79 -47.52
C MET A 1 -22.61 34.50 -46.89
N SER A 2 -21.73 33.55 -46.54
CA SER A 2 -22.11 32.33 -45.80
C SER A 2 -21.39 32.34 -44.46
N SER A 3 -22.15 32.63 -43.40
CA SER A 3 -21.71 32.59 -42.01
C SER A 3 -21.79 31.16 -41.49
N ALA A 4 -20.64 30.49 -41.35
CA ALA A 4 -20.56 29.21 -40.66
C ALA A 4 -20.58 29.44 -39.14
N SER A 5 -21.56 28.84 -38.47
CA SER A 5 -21.83 28.95 -37.03
C SER A 5 -20.68 28.37 -36.17
N PRO A 6 -20.27 29.01 -35.05
CA PRO A 6 -19.20 28.50 -34.22
C PRO A 6 -19.68 27.24 -33.46
N ARG A 7 -18.96 26.13 -33.66
CA ARG A 7 -19.19 24.87 -32.93
C ARG A 7 -18.85 25.09 -31.46
N ARG A 8 -19.84 24.85 -30.59
CA ARG A 8 -19.70 24.95 -29.13
C ARG A 8 -18.60 23.98 -28.64
N PRO A 9 -17.68 24.41 -27.76
CA PRO A 9 -16.72 23.51 -27.12
C PRO A 9 -17.46 22.46 -26.28
N GLY A 10 -17.07 21.19 -26.43
CA GLY A 10 -17.60 20.10 -25.62
C GLY A 10 -17.32 20.31 -24.14
N ARG A 11 -18.28 19.91 -23.29
CA ARG A 11 -18.20 19.95 -21.83
C ARG A 11 -16.96 19.17 -21.34
N PRO A 12 -16.15 19.72 -20.42
CA PRO A 12 -15.02 18.98 -19.85
C PRO A 12 -15.54 17.72 -19.15
N ILE A 13 -14.96 16.57 -19.51
CA ILE A 13 -15.24 15.28 -18.88
C ILE A 13 -14.77 15.39 -17.43
N GLY A 14 -15.66 15.00 -16.51
CA GLY A 14 -15.47 15.11 -15.06
C GLY A 14 -14.13 14.53 -14.60
N GLY A 15 -13.58 15.18 -13.58
CA GLY A 15 -12.23 14.96 -13.03
C GLY A 15 -11.81 13.51 -13.05
N GLN A 16 -10.89 13.20 -13.96
CA GLN A 16 -10.18 11.94 -13.94
C GLN A 16 -9.39 11.91 -12.64
N LEU A 17 -9.78 11.01 -11.71
CA LEU A 17 -8.97 10.74 -10.53
C LEU A 17 -7.56 10.46 -11.03
N VAL A 18 -6.62 11.33 -10.65
CA VAL A 18 -5.21 11.07 -10.89
C VAL A 18 -4.90 9.85 -10.05
N ILE A 19 -4.68 8.71 -10.71
CA ILE A 19 -4.27 7.50 -10.01
C ILE A 19 -2.83 7.71 -9.56
N ASP A 20 -2.66 8.10 -8.32
CA ASP A 20 -1.37 8.25 -7.68
C ASP A 20 -0.88 6.93 -7.09
N ARG A 21 0.32 6.97 -6.50
CA ARG A 21 0.93 5.81 -5.87
C ARG A 21 0.08 5.29 -4.71
N ASP A 22 -0.50 6.19 -3.92
CA ASP A 22 -1.28 5.82 -2.74
C ASP A 22 -2.57 5.10 -3.10
N HIS A 23 -3.26 5.51 -4.16
CA HIS A 23 -4.43 4.79 -4.66
C HIS A 23 -4.12 3.34 -5.02
N VAL A 24 -2.94 3.08 -5.62
CA VAL A 24 -2.49 1.72 -5.97
C VAL A 24 -2.11 0.92 -4.72
N LEU A 25 -1.45 1.55 -3.74
CA LEU A 25 -1.13 0.90 -2.46
C LEU A 25 -2.39 0.55 -1.66
N ASP A 26 -3.38 1.44 -1.63
CA ASP A 26 -4.68 1.18 -0.98
C ASP A 26 -5.41 0.00 -1.63
N ALA A 27 -5.38 -0.07 -2.96
CA ALA A 27 -5.89 -1.22 -3.69
C ALA A 27 -5.12 -2.49 -3.34
N ALA A 28 -3.78 -2.43 -3.29
CA ALA A 28 -2.96 -3.57 -2.91
C ALA A 28 -3.30 -4.10 -1.51
N GLU A 29 -3.46 -3.22 -0.52
CA GLU A 29 -3.87 -3.61 0.83
C GLU A 29 -5.24 -4.31 0.86
N ARG A 30 -6.21 -3.82 0.06
CA ARG A 30 -7.52 -4.47 -0.06
C ARG A 30 -7.43 -5.87 -0.68
N VAL A 31 -6.63 -6.02 -1.74
CA VAL A 31 -6.38 -7.32 -2.38
C VAL A 31 -5.69 -8.25 -1.41
N ILE A 32 -4.63 -7.83 -0.73
CA ILE A 32 -3.87 -8.65 0.22
C ILE A 32 -4.76 -9.08 1.40
N LYS A 33 -5.61 -8.18 1.91
CA LYS A 33 -6.57 -8.52 2.97
C LYS A 33 -7.57 -9.60 2.54
N ARG A 34 -7.97 -9.61 1.27
CA ARG A 34 -8.97 -10.54 0.71
C ARG A 34 -8.34 -11.86 0.26
N ASP A 35 -7.22 -11.79 -0.44
CA ASP A 35 -6.61 -12.89 -1.20
C ASP A 35 -5.35 -13.45 -0.48
N GLY A 36 -4.92 -12.81 0.61
CA GLY A 36 -3.76 -13.19 1.40
C GLY A 36 -2.41 -12.76 0.79
N PRO A 37 -1.29 -13.28 1.30
CA PRO A 37 0.07 -12.92 0.84
C PRO A 37 0.36 -13.32 -0.62
N GLY A 38 -0.48 -14.15 -1.23
CA GLY A 38 -0.39 -14.55 -2.63
C GLY A 38 -0.93 -13.53 -3.64
N ALA A 39 -1.44 -12.38 -3.19
CA ALA A 39 -1.97 -11.31 -4.03
C ALA A 39 -1.02 -10.95 -5.19
N SER A 40 -1.55 -10.83 -6.41
CA SER A 40 -0.78 -10.52 -7.62
C SER A 40 -0.94 -9.08 -8.07
N LEU A 41 0.03 -8.55 -8.82
CA LEU A 41 -0.05 -7.19 -9.40
C LEU A 41 -1.22 -7.05 -10.37
N GLU A 42 -1.64 -8.13 -11.03
CA GLU A 42 -2.84 -8.16 -11.86
C GLU A 42 -4.10 -7.95 -11.03
N ALA A 43 -4.22 -8.62 -9.88
CA ALA A 43 -5.35 -8.43 -8.98
C ALA A 43 -5.38 -7.01 -8.42
N VAL A 44 -4.21 -6.43 -8.12
CA VAL A 44 -4.08 -5.01 -7.71
C VAL A 44 -4.54 -4.08 -8.83
N ALA A 45 -4.15 -4.31 -10.08
CA ALA A 45 -4.58 -3.49 -11.21
C ALA A 45 -6.11 -3.49 -11.37
N VAL A 46 -6.73 -4.68 -11.26
CA VAL A 46 -8.19 -4.83 -11.29
C VAL A 46 -8.85 -4.07 -10.14
N GLU A 47 -8.35 -4.22 -8.92
CA GLU A 47 -8.87 -3.52 -7.73
C GLU A 47 -8.71 -1.99 -7.81
N ALA A 48 -7.60 -1.52 -8.38
CA ALA A 48 -7.32 -0.10 -8.56
C ALA A 48 -8.08 0.52 -9.75
N GLY A 49 -8.69 -0.30 -10.62
CA GLY A 49 -9.38 0.16 -11.83
C GLY A 49 -8.43 0.65 -12.92
N VAL A 50 -7.20 0.13 -12.97
CA VAL A 50 -6.17 0.54 -13.92
C VAL A 50 -5.58 -0.64 -14.69
N THR A 51 -4.78 -0.33 -15.72
CA THR A 51 -4.05 -1.36 -16.46
C THR A 51 -2.77 -1.76 -15.74
N LYS A 52 -2.27 -2.98 -15.98
CA LYS A 52 -1.04 -3.49 -15.38
C LYS A 52 0.18 -2.55 -15.57
N PRO A 53 0.41 -1.93 -16.75
CA PRO A 53 1.51 -0.97 -16.92
C PRO A 53 1.40 0.26 -16.00
N ILE A 54 0.19 0.72 -15.68
CA ILE A 54 0.00 1.85 -14.74
C ILE A 54 0.40 1.43 -13.32
N VAL A 55 0.10 0.20 -12.90
CA VAL A 55 0.57 -0.30 -11.59
C VAL A 55 2.10 -0.28 -11.53
N TYR A 56 2.77 -0.84 -12.54
CA TYR A 56 4.23 -0.83 -12.59
C TYR A 56 4.83 0.59 -12.59
N ASP A 57 4.22 1.53 -13.30
CA ASP A 57 4.65 2.95 -13.30
C ASP A 57 4.56 3.59 -11.92
N ARG A 58 3.55 3.23 -11.11
CA ARG A 58 3.28 3.88 -9.80
C ARG A 58 3.97 3.24 -8.61
N VAL A 59 4.05 1.92 -8.57
CA VAL A 59 4.61 1.18 -7.41
C VAL A 59 5.79 0.31 -7.75
N GLY A 60 6.14 0.15 -9.03
CA GLY A 60 7.18 -0.78 -9.47
C GLY A 60 6.71 -2.24 -9.49
N GLY A 61 7.64 -3.16 -9.32
CA GLY A 61 7.38 -4.59 -9.28
C GLY A 61 6.86 -5.07 -7.93
N ARG A 62 6.81 -6.39 -7.75
CA ARG A 62 6.32 -7.01 -6.51
C ARG A 62 7.20 -6.64 -5.31
N ALA A 63 8.52 -6.56 -5.52
CA ALA A 63 9.49 -6.20 -4.51
C ALA A 63 9.27 -4.75 -4.04
N GLU A 64 9.19 -3.81 -4.98
CA GLU A 64 8.98 -2.40 -4.69
C GLU A 64 7.60 -2.13 -4.06
N LEU A 65 6.58 -2.90 -4.46
CA LEU A 65 5.27 -2.89 -3.80
C LEU A 65 5.38 -3.42 -2.36
N ALA A 66 6.12 -4.51 -2.12
CA ALA A 66 6.31 -5.05 -0.78
C ALA A 66 7.07 -4.07 0.12
N ASP A 67 8.11 -3.41 -0.39
CA ASP A 67 8.86 -2.39 0.35
C ASP A 67 7.96 -1.21 0.73
N ALA A 68 7.15 -0.71 -0.22
CA ALA A 68 6.19 0.37 0.02
C ALA A 68 5.15 0.02 1.10
N LEU A 69 4.68 -1.23 1.10
CA LEU A 69 3.73 -1.73 2.08
C LEU A 69 4.39 -2.01 3.43
N ALA A 70 5.67 -2.36 3.44
CA ALA A 70 6.48 -2.50 4.65
C ALA A 70 6.61 -1.16 5.38
N GLU A 71 6.86 -0.07 4.65
CA GLU A 71 6.90 1.29 5.17
C GLU A 71 5.58 1.65 5.86
N ARG A 72 4.45 1.46 5.17
CA ARG A 72 3.11 1.72 5.75
C ARG A 72 2.82 0.88 6.99
N LEU A 73 3.24 -0.39 7.00
CA LEU A 73 3.06 -1.25 8.16
C LEU A 73 3.92 -0.79 9.33
N ALA A 74 5.17 -0.39 9.08
CA ALA A 74 6.06 0.15 10.09
C ALA A 74 5.50 1.44 10.70
N ASP A 75 4.97 2.35 9.88
CA ASP A 75 4.34 3.59 10.34
C ASP A 75 3.17 3.28 11.31
N ARG A 76 2.28 2.35 10.96
CA ARG A 76 1.16 1.92 11.84
C ARG A 76 1.64 1.31 13.15
N MET A 77 2.73 0.54 13.11
CA MET A 77 3.32 -0.05 14.31
C MET A 77 3.96 1.00 15.23
N ILE A 78 4.54 2.06 14.65
CA ILE A 78 5.07 3.20 15.38
C ILE A 78 3.92 3.98 16.03
N GLU A 79 2.88 4.33 15.28
CA GLU A 79 1.68 5.01 15.78
C GLU A 79 1.05 4.24 16.96
N ALA A 80 0.81 2.93 16.80
CA ALA A 80 0.26 2.09 17.86
C ALA A 80 1.17 2.01 19.11
N THR A 81 2.48 2.13 18.91
CA THR A 81 3.46 2.15 20.00
C THR A 81 3.42 3.49 20.74
N GLU A 82 3.40 4.60 20.00
CA GLU A 82 3.32 5.96 20.56
C GLU A 82 2.04 6.11 21.39
N ASP A 83 0.90 5.67 20.87
CA ASP A 83 -0.38 5.69 21.58
C ASP A 83 -0.36 4.87 22.88
N ALA A 84 0.34 3.73 22.90
CA ALA A 84 0.37 2.83 24.06
C ALA A 84 1.23 3.32 25.23
N ILE A 85 2.15 4.25 24.97
CA ILE A 85 3.12 4.78 25.96
C ILE A 85 2.99 6.29 26.18
N ALA A 86 2.08 6.97 25.47
CA ALA A 86 1.91 8.41 25.51
C ALA A 86 1.75 8.93 26.95
N GLY A 87 2.67 9.80 27.38
CA GLY A 87 2.61 10.48 28.68
C GLY A 87 3.11 9.67 29.87
N GLU A 88 3.79 8.54 29.65
CA GLU A 88 4.23 7.66 30.74
C GLU A 88 5.76 7.58 30.93
N THR A 89 6.20 7.28 32.15
CA THR A 89 7.60 6.95 32.45
C THR A 89 7.89 5.48 32.09
N LEU A 90 9.01 5.23 31.41
CA LEU A 90 9.44 3.88 31.06
C LEU A 90 9.58 2.98 32.30
N ASN A 91 8.77 1.92 32.36
CA ASN A 91 8.79 0.89 33.38
C ASN A 91 8.38 -0.46 32.78
N GLN A 92 8.35 -1.52 33.58
CA GLN A 92 7.99 -2.86 33.11
C GLN A 92 6.55 -2.94 32.55
N ALA A 93 5.62 -2.18 33.13
CA ALA A 93 4.23 -2.15 32.67
C ALA A 93 4.09 -1.41 31.33
N SER A 94 4.82 -0.31 31.13
CA SER A 94 4.82 0.41 29.85
C SER A 94 5.48 -0.41 28.74
N LEU A 95 6.56 -1.14 29.04
CA LEU A 95 7.17 -2.09 28.09
C LEU A 95 6.19 -3.20 27.70
N SER A 96 5.47 -3.77 28.68
CA SER A 96 4.47 -4.81 28.43
C SER A 96 3.33 -4.31 27.54
N ARG A 97 2.88 -3.06 27.76
CA ARG A 97 1.87 -2.40 26.91
C ARG A 97 2.38 -2.14 25.50
N LEU A 98 3.61 -1.66 25.36
CA LEU A 98 4.26 -1.44 24.07
C LEU A 98 4.31 -2.74 23.26
N VAL A 99 4.86 -3.81 23.84
CA VAL A 99 4.95 -5.11 23.15
C VAL A 99 3.56 -5.63 22.77
N ARG A 100 2.58 -5.49 23.67
CA ARG A 100 1.20 -5.91 23.38
C ARG A 100 0.59 -5.11 22.24
N ALA A 101 0.72 -3.78 22.24
CA ALA A 101 0.19 -2.92 21.19
C ALA A 101 0.81 -3.24 19.83
N ASN A 102 2.13 -3.44 19.81
CA ASN A 102 2.86 -3.82 18.60
C ASN A 102 2.39 -5.18 18.04
N LEU A 103 2.24 -6.20 18.91
CA LEU A 103 1.73 -7.52 18.50
C LEU A 103 0.27 -7.47 18.03
N LEU A 104 -0.56 -6.60 18.63
CA LEU A 104 -1.94 -6.40 18.19
C LEU A 104 -2.00 -5.74 16.81
N ALA A 105 -1.15 -4.74 16.55
CA ALA A 105 -1.05 -4.11 15.23
C ALA A 105 -0.63 -5.12 14.14
N VAL A 106 0.34 -5.99 14.44
CA VAL A 106 0.73 -7.08 13.53
C VAL A 106 -0.42 -8.07 13.32
N ALA A 107 -1.15 -8.43 14.38
CA ALA A 107 -2.28 -9.35 14.30
C ALA A 107 -3.43 -8.78 13.47
N GLU A 108 -3.71 -7.47 13.58
CA GLU A 108 -4.72 -6.77 12.80
C GLU A 108 -4.37 -6.74 11.30
N HIS A 109 -3.08 -6.61 10.99
CA HIS A 109 -2.57 -6.56 9.63
C HIS A 109 -1.85 -7.85 9.21
N ARG A 110 -2.32 -9.01 9.68
CA ARG A 110 -1.66 -10.31 9.48
C ARG A 110 -1.29 -10.60 8.03
N GLU A 111 -2.23 -10.47 7.09
CA GLU A 111 -1.95 -10.80 5.69
C GLU A 111 -0.95 -9.83 5.05
N LEU A 112 -0.98 -8.56 5.47
CA LEU A 112 0.00 -7.55 5.03
C LEU A 112 1.39 -7.86 5.60
N PHE A 113 1.46 -8.21 6.88
CA PHE A 113 2.71 -8.65 7.50
C PHE A 113 3.27 -9.88 6.79
N LEU A 114 2.45 -10.90 6.50
CA LEU A 114 2.88 -12.09 5.76
C LEU A 114 3.29 -11.79 4.32
N TYR A 115 2.63 -10.83 3.66
CA TYR A 115 2.99 -10.39 2.31
C TYR A 115 4.38 -9.76 2.29
N VAL A 116 4.65 -8.86 3.24
CA VAL A 116 5.92 -8.12 3.36
C VAL A 116 7.05 -9.03 3.84
N THR A 117 6.80 -9.85 4.86
CA THR A 117 7.83 -10.75 5.45
C THR A 117 8.02 -12.04 4.67
N GLY A 118 7.08 -12.39 3.78
CA GLY A 118 7.12 -13.59 2.97
C GLY A 118 8.33 -13.68 2.04
N GLY A 119 8.99 -12.55 1.76
CA GLY A 119 10.27 -12.47 1.05
C GLY A 119 10.20 -12.89 -0.43
N ASN A 120 10.80 -12.07 -1.29
CA ASN A 120 11.04 -12.38 -2.70
C ASN A 120 11.81 -13.70 -2.85
N THR A 121 11.15 -14.82 -3.18
CA THR A 121 11.85 -16.06 -3.55
C THR A 121 12.74 -15.90 -4.81
N GLU A 122 12.69 -14.75 -5.50
CA GLU A 122 13.46 -14.52 -6.74
C GLU A 122 14.51 -13.38 -6.69
N GLN A 123 14.57 -12.52 -5.66
CA GLN A 123 15.44 -11.32 -5.69
C GLN A 123 16.59 -11.30 -4.67
N THR A 124 16.79 -12.35 -3.86
CA THR A 124 18.08 -12.57 -3.19
C THR A 124 19.00 -13.37 -4.11
N ALA A 125 19.22 -12.83 -5.31
CA ALA A 125 20.38 -13.19 -6.10
C ALA A 125 21.61 -12.79 -5.28
N ILE A 126 22.20 -13.80 -4.64
CA ILE A 126 23.64 -13.96 -4.52
C ILE A 126 24.18 -13.91 -5.96
N GLY A 127 24.24 -12.69 -6.50
CA GLY A 127 24.66 -12.36 -7.85
C GLY A 127 25.88 -11.46 -7.84
N ARG A 128 26.65 -11.48 -6.75
CA ARG A 128 28.00 -10.91 -6.64
C ARG A 128 28.80 -11.64 -5.55
N LEU A 129 29.03 -12.93 -5.74
CA LEU A 129 30.23 -13.68 -5.33
C LEU A 129 30.39 -14.86 -6.30
#